data_AF-A0A959EI90-F1
#
_entry.id   AF-A0A959EI90-F1
#
_cell.length_a   1.000
_cell.length_b   1.000
_cell.length_c   1.000
_cell.angle_alpha   90.00
_cell.angle_beta   90.00
_cell.angle_gamma   90.00
#
_symmetry.space_group_name_H-M   'P 1'
#
loop_
_entity.id
_entity.type
_entity.pdbx_description
1 polymer ?
#
loop_
_entity_poly.entity_id
_entity_poly.type
_entity_poly.pdbx_seq_one_letter_code
_entity_poly.pdbx_strand_id
1 'polypeptide(L)'
;NTGKDYRVNESHILSLKKSRQESAGDRGDILDISVRDYLSSSTKFQSNYKGYKVAVDFPEQEVPLPPYFLGLWLGDGSSYESKIINQDEEVVSYLEKYAEKLGLKRACYQGKGKCPEYRISNGKKGRWGFSLQAELRSLDVLENKHIPQSYLISSKEQRLQLLAGLIDSDGHYLEQSNGYEITQKDEALTRQIKFLCDSLGYRASFKAKQATIAAIGYESTVYRLRIYGNIDEIPVRVQRKPAREWRSPVNWQVTGILVQYDKVDDYYGFEIDGNRRFLLEDMTVTHNTAMTLSLAKNAASEFGKPVAIFSLEMSALQLAQRVISMEAEISGMKMRNGQLEEYEWQQLNAALERISEVPMYIDDTPGINIFELRAKARRLKMQHNIDLIIIDYLQLMSGGGDNQRGNREQEVSAISRALKGLAKELNVPVIALSQLSRAVEVRGGTKRPQLSDLRESGSIEQDADIVAFIYRPEYYDILEDEEGQSLKGIAEVIIAKHRHGALKTIKLRFTDEFARFSDLDDPDFGALPENTFENPQSNIITRPSKMNDDEDIPF
;
A
#
# COMPACT_ATOMS: atom_id res chain seq x y z
N ASN A 1 1.99 22.59 -4.60
CA ASN A 1 2.61 21.26 -4.85
C ASN A 1 2.93 20.61 -3.52
N THR A 2 1.89 20.30 -2.78
CA THR A 2 1.88 19.34 -1.68
C THR A 2 1.80 17.94 -2.29
N GLY A 3 2.25 16.90 -1.58
CA GLY A 3 1.91 15.51 -1.94
C GLY A 3 0.39 15.33 -1.94
N LYS A 4 -0.10 14.13 -2.28
CA LYS A 4 -1.50 13.84 -1.96
C LYS A 4 -1.58 13.82 -0.44
N ASP A 5 -2.50 14.57 0.14
CA ASP A 5 -2.70 14.50 1.59
C ASP A 5 -3.27 13.12 1.91
N TYR A 6 -2.75 12.47 2.95
CA TYR A 6 -3.25 11.19 3.42
C TYR A 6 -3.35 11.25 4.94
N ARG A 7 -4.40 10.62 5.46
CA ARG A 7 -4.68 10.56 6.89
C ARG A 7 -3.93 9.39 7.48
N VAL A 8 -3.24 9.64 8.57
CA VAL A 8 -2.49 8.64 9.32
C VAL A 8 -2.71 8.89 10.79
N ASN A 9 -2.77 7.82 11.58
CA ASN A 9 -2.76 7.96 13.02
C ASN A 9 -1.36 8.39 13.49
N GLU A 10 -1.27 8.83 14.76
CA GLU A 10 0.00 9.25 15.35
C GLU A 10 1.05 8.13 15.36
N SER A 11 0.61 6.86 15.37
CA SER A 11 1.47 5.67 15.43
C SER A 11 2.13 5.28 14.11
N HIS A 12 1.68 5.87 13.01
CA HIS A 12 2.20 5.62 11.68
C HIS A 12 3.69 5.93 11.60
N ILE A 13 4.44 5.07 10.92
CA ILE A 13 5.88 5.24 10.72
C ILE A 13 6.11 5.97 9.40
N LEU A 14 6.67 7.16 9.49
CA LEU A 14 7.18 7.93 8.36
C LEU A 14 8.57 7.44 8.01
N SER A 15 8.77 6.95 6.79
CA SER A 15 10.09 6.78 6.21
C SER A 15 10.59 8.11 5.65
N LEU A 16 11.55 8.73 6.33
CA LEU A 16 12.11 10.03 5.96
C LEU A 16 13.56 9.90 5.52
N LYS A 17 13.93 10.64 4.49
CA LYS A 17 15.29 10.72 3.97
C LYS A 17 16.00 11.94 4.52
N LYS A 18 17.22 11.76 5.01
CA LYS A 18 18.09 12.85 5.49
C LYS A 18 18.54 13.72 4.32
N SER A 19 18.18 15.00 4.35
CA SER A 19 18.42 15.94 3.23
C SER A 19 19.75 16.69 3.30
N ARG A 20 20.31 16.91 4.52
CA ARG A 20 21.56 17.65 4.76
C ARG A 20 22.65 16.72 5.27
N GLN A 21 23.89 17.01 4.87
CA GLN A 21 25.07 16.31 5.33
C GLN A 21 25.61 17.01 6.58
N GLU A 22 25.54 16.35 7.74
CA GLU A 22 26.16 16.82 9.00
C GLU A 22 27.43 16.02 9.35
N SER A 23 27.62 14.83 8.75
CA SER A 23 28.79 13.95 8.90
C SER A 23 29.13 13.29 7.56
N ALA A 24 30.35 12.75 7.39
CA ALA A 24 30.78 12.15 6.13
C ALA A 24 30.04 10.81 5.88
N GLY A 25 29.05 10.83 4.98
CA GLY A 25 28.31 9.62 4.56
C GLY A 25 26.80 9.71 4.77
N ASP A 26 26.31 10.50 5.72
CA ASP A 26 24.91 10.44 6.19
C ASP A 26 23.84 11.00 5.22
N ARG A 27 24.23 11.66 4.13
CA ARG A 27 23.27 12.33 3.24
C ARG A 27 22.56 11.28 2.40
N GLY A 28 21.28 11.08 2.67
CA GLY A 28 20.45 10.10 1.97
C GLY A 28 20.04 8.91 2.83
N ASP A 29 20.49 8.85 4.08
CA ASP A 29 20.04 7.84 5.05
C ASP A 29 18.53 7.92 5.24
N ILE A 30 17.92 6.74 5.34
CA ILE A 30 16.49 6.57 5.58
C ILE A 30 16.31 6.35 7.08
N LEU A 31 15.47 7.18 7.69
CA LEU A 31 15.05 7.08 9.06
C LEU A 31 13.56 6.77 9.09
N ASP A 32 13.20 5.70 9.78
CA ASP A 32 11.83 5.35 10.07
C ASP A 32 11.47 5.92 11.45
N ILE A 33 10.57 6.90 11.47
CA ILE A 33 10.16 7.64 12.67
C ILE A 33 8.65 7.73 12.75
N SER A 34 8.08 7.58 13.94
CA SER A 34 6.63 7.67 14.09
C SER A 34 6.12 9.11 13.90
N VAL A 35 4.85 9.29 13.50
CA VAL A 35 4.26 10.63 13.32
C VAL A 35 4.30 11.42 14.63
N ARG A 36 4.01 10.79 15.77
CA ARG A 36 4.14 11.42 17.10
C ARG A 36 5.57 11.89 17.38
N ASP A 37 6.56 11.04 17.15
CA ASP A 37 7.96 11.38 17.41
C ASP A 37 8.43 12.50 16.50
N TYR A 38 8.03 12.45 15.23
CA TYR A 38 8.29 13.51 14.27
C TYR A 38 7.71 14.85 14.74
N LEU A 39 6.46 14.88 15.21
CA LEU A 39 5.82 16.07 15.77
C LEU A 39 6.53 16.59 17.02
N SER A 40 7.03 15.70 17.88
CA SER A 40 7.80 16.06 19.09
C SER A 40 9.24 16.52 18.82
N SER A 41 9.77 16.24 17.62
CA SER A 41 11.14 16.54 17.26
C SER A 41 11.40 18.03 16.99
N SER A 42 12.66 18.47 17.13
CA SER A 42 13.01 19.87 16.91
C SER A 42 12.70 20.35 15.48
N THR A 43 12.43 21.65 15.32
CA THR A 43 12.25 22.27 14.00
C THR A 43 13.46 22.06 13.09
N LYS A 44 14.68 22.03 13.67
CA LYS A 44 15.90 21.68 12.95
C LYS A 44 15.83 20.25 12.39
N PHE A 45 15.40 19.28 13.20
CA PHE A 45 15.22 17.88 12.80
C PHE A 45 14.16 17.74 11.69
N GLN A 46 12.97 18.32 11.88
CA GLN A 46 11.90 18.32 10.86
C GLN A 46 12.33 19.02 9.56
N SER A 47 13.22 20.02 9.66
CA SER A 47 13.81 20.66 8.48
C SER A 47 14.83 19.78 7.76
N ASN A 48 15.50 18.88 8.47
CA ASN A 48 16.56 18.01 7.95
C ASN A 48 16.02 16.69 7.37
N TYR A 49 14.96 16.12 7.93
CA TYR A 49 14.32 14.88 7.45
C TYR A 49 13.11 15.18 6.58
N LYS A 50 13.06 14.54 5.41
CA LYS A 50 12.12 14.86 4.33
C LYS A 50 11.47 13.58 3.82
N GLY A 51 10.21 13.63 3.43
CA GLY A 51 9.60 12.51 2.71
C GLY A 51 10.32 12.28 1.39
N TYR A 52 10.32 11.05 0.89
CA TYR A 52 10.96 10.73 -0.38
C TYR A 52 10.09 9.83 -1.24
N LYS A 53 10.18 10.03 -2.56
CA LYS A 53 9.57 9.18 -3.58
C LYS A 53 10.60 8.28 -4.22
N VAL A 54 10.17 7.14 -4.74
CA VAL A 54 10.99 6.22 -5.51
C VAL A 54 10.33 5.90 -6.85
N ALA A 55 11.14 5.69 -7.89
CA ALA A 55 10.65 5.11 -9.13
C ALA A 55 10.33 3.62 -8.88
N VAL A 56 9.34 3.10 -9.60
CA VAL A 56 8.94 1.69 -9.50
C VAL A 56 9.47 0.95 -10.72
N ASP A 57 10.14 -0.17 -10.50
CA ASP A 57 10.60 -1.07 -11.56
C ASP A 57 9.57 -2.19 -11.76
N PHE A 58 8.86 -2.14 -12.89
CA PHE A 58 7.93 -3.19 -13.29
C PHE A 58 8.56 -4.12 -14.34
N PRO A 59 8.17 -5.40 -14.38
CA PRO A 59 8.56 -6.29 -15.46
C PRO A 59 8.00 -5.82 -16.79
N GLU A 60 8.74 -6.08 -17.87
CA GLU A 60 8.29 -5.76 -19.23
C GLU A 60 7.00 -6.51 -19.58
N GLN A 61 6.04 -5.80 -20.17
CA GLN A 61 4.79 -6.35 -20.67
C GLN A 61 4.82 -6.44 -22.19
N GLU A 62 4.22 -7.49 -22.75
CA GLU A 62 3.91 -7.53 -24.18
C GLU A 62 2.73 -6.59 -24.47
N VAL A 63 2.95 -5.63 -25.37
CA VAL A 63 1.97 -4.61 -25.71
C VAL A 63 1.65 -4.64 -27.20
N PRO A 64 0.37 -4.58 -27.60
CA PRO A 64 -0.04 -4.75 -29.00
C PRO A 64 0.34 -3.57 -29.89
N LEU A 65 0.46 -2.37 -29.30
CA LEU A 65 0.90 -1.15 -29.98
C LEU A 65 2.19 -0.61 -29.33
N PRO A 66 3.12 -0.04 -30.11
CA PRO A 66 4.27 0.66 -29.56
C PRO A 66 3.83 1.75 -28.57
N PRO A 67 4.45 1.82 -27.37
CA PRO A 67 4.05 2.78 -26.35
C PRO A 67 4.05 4.23 -26.83
N TYR A 68 5.07 4.63 -27.60
CA TYR A 68 5.14 5.98 -28.20
C TYR A 68 3.95 6.28 -29.12
N PHE A 69 3.54 5.32 -29.96
CA PHE A 69 2.37 5.49 -30.84
C PHE A 69 1.09 5.66 -30.03
N LEU A 70 0.89 4.86 -28.98
CA LEU A 70 -0.28 4.97 -28.13
C LEU A 70 -0.32 6.33 -27.42
N GLY A 71 0.81 6.80 -26.89
CA GLY A 71 0.90 8.11 -26.24
C GLY A 71 0.58 9.27 -27.19
N LEU A 72 1.09 9.19 -28.42
CA LEU A 72 0.79 10.15 -29.48
C LEU A 72 -0.69 10.13 -29.86
N TRP A 73 -1.30 8.94 -29.98
CA TRP A 73 -2.72 8.80 -30.31
C TRP A 73 -3.64 9.26 -29.17
N LEU A 74 -3.25 9.06 -27.91
CA LEU A 74 -4.03 9.54 -26.77
C LEU A 74 -4.16 11.06 -26.78
N GLY A 75 -3.11 11.80 -27.16
CA GLY A 75 -3.20 13.24 -27.34
C GLY A 75 -3.86 13.62 -28.67
N ASP A 76 -3.10 13.52 -29.75
CA ASP A 76 -3.47 14.04 -31.09
C ASP A 76 -4.38 13.12 -31.91
N GLY A 77 -4.74 11.95 -31.37
CA GLY A 77 -5.57 10.97 -32.06
C GLY A 77 -7.07 11.28 -32.02
N SER A 78 -7.80 10.77 -33.01
CA SER A 78 -9.27 10.77 -32.98
C SER A 78 -9.77 9.74 -31.97
N SER A 79 -10.79 10.06 -31.17
CA SER A 79 -11.39 9.11 -30.24
C SER A 79 -12.03 7.90 -30.94
N TYR A 80 -12.47 8.02 -32.19
CA TYR A 80 -13.22 6.99 -32.91
C TYR A 80 -12.35 6.20 -33.90
N GLU A 81 -11.18 6.71 -34.25
CA GLU A 81 -10.37 6.20 -35.36
C GLU A 81 -8.87 6.19 -35.04
N SER A 82 -8.09 5.33 -35.70
CA SER A 82 -6.62 5.27 -35.61
C SER A 82 -5.89 6.46 -36.28
N LYS A 83 -6.59 7.58 -36.42
CA LYS A 83 -6.16 8.80 -37.11
C LYS A 83 -5.43 9.71 -36.11
N ILE A 84 -4.35 10.34 -36.54
CA ILE A 84 -3.55 11.29 -35.73
C ILE A 84 -3.46 12.62 -36.47
N ILE A 85 -3.63 13.73 -35.76
CA ILE A 85 -3.57 15.08 -36.31
C ILE A 85 -2.37 15.81 -35.71
N ASN A 86 -1.28 15.93 -36.48
CA ASN A 86 -0.04 16.54 -35.98
C ASN A 86 0.70 17.22 -37.15
N GLN A 87 1.51 18.24 -36.89
CA GLN A 87 2.22 19.00 -37.94
C GLN A 87 3.75 18.85 -37.89
N ASP A 88 4.28 18.19 -36.85
CA ASP A 88 5.70 18.06 -36.59
C ASP A 88 6.33 16.99 -37.50
N GLU A 89 7.38 17.36 -38.23
CA GLU A 89 8.02 16.48 -39.22
C GLU A 89 8.57 15.20 -38.60
N GLU A 90 9.03 15.25 -37.35
CA GLU A 90 9.57 14.10 -36.63
C GLU A 90 8.49 13.08 -36.28
N VAL A 91 7.28 13.55 -35.96
CA VAL A 91 6.10 12.70 -35.76
C VAL A 91 5.70 12.06 -37.08
N VAL A 92 5.71 12.81 -38.18
CA VAL A 92 5.43 12.27 -39.52
C VAL A 92 6.42 11.19 -39.90
N SER A 93 7.72 11.44 -39.73
CA SER A 93 8.79 10.48 -40.01
C SER A 93 8.65 9.22 -39.15
N TYR A 94 8.27 9.35 -37.88
CA TYR A 94 7.96 8.21 -37.04
C TYR A 94 6.79 7.38 -37.59
N LEU A 95 5.69 8.02 -37.97
CA LEU A 95 4.51 7.33 -38.52
C LEU A 95 4.82 6.64 -39.86
N GLU A 96 5.69 7.21 -40.69
CA GLU A 96 6.16 6.58 -41.93
C GLU A 96 6.97 5.32 -41.65
N LYS A 97 7.99 5.40 -40.79
CA LYS A 97 8.79 4.24 -40.38
C LYS A 97 7.95 3.16 -39.72
N TYR A 98 6.95 3.56 -38.91
CA TYR A 98 6.05 2.62 -38.28
C TYR A 98 5.13 1.92 -39.31
N ALA A 99 4.62 2.66 -40.30
CA ALA A 99 3.86 2.08 -41.40
C ALA A 99 4.71 1.07 -42.19
N GLU A 100 5.96 1.42 -42.52
CA GLU A 100 6.91 0.53 -43.22
C GLU A 100 7.16 -0.75 -42.44
N LYS A 101 7.39 -0.66 -41.12
CA LYS A 101 7.59 -1.82 -40.24
C LYS A 101 6.39 -2.77 -40.25
N LEU A 102 5.19 -2.23 -40.38
CA LEU A 102 3.95 -3.01 -40.47
C LEU A 102 3.62 -3.49 -41.89
N GLY A 103 4.42 -3.11 -42.90
CA GLY A 103 4.12 -3.36 -44.32
C GLY A 103 2.87 -2.61 -44.81
N LEU A 104 2.52 -1.49 -44.15
CA LEU A 104 1.36 -0.65 -44.45
C LEU A 104 1.79 0.67 -45.09
N LYS A 105 0.81 1.46 -45.56
CA LYS A 105 1.04 2.80 -46.12
C LYS A 105 0.44 3.87 -45.21
N ARG A 106 1.18 4.98 -45.05
CA ARG A 106 0.65 6.21 -44.45
C ARG A 106 -0.16 6.98 -45.50
N ALA A 107 -1.43 7.25 -45.19
CA ALA A 107 -2.27 8.18 -45.91
C ALA A 107 -2.23 9.55 -45.21
N CYS A 108 -2.17 10.62 -45.99
CA CYS A 108 -2.26 12.00 -45.54
C CYS A 108 -3.52 12.64 -46.11
N TYR A 109 -4.28 13.35 -45.30
CA TYR A 109 -5.32 14.26 -45.76
C TYR A 109 -5.11 15.62 -45.09
N GLN A 110 -5.04 16.69 -45.88
CA GLN A 110 -4.94 18.05 -45.35
C GLN A 110 -6.00 18.93 -46.01
N GLY A 111 -7.00 19.31 -45.22
CA GLY A 111 -7.98 20.32 -45.65
C GLY A 111 -7.36 21.72 -45.68
N LYS A 112 -7.92 22.62 -46.50
CA LYS A 112 -7.45 24.01 -46.60
C LYS A 112 -7.48 24.69 -45.22
N GLY A 113 -6.33 25.13 -44.73
CA GLY A 113 -6.18 25.80 -43.43
C GLY A 113 -6.29 24.89 -42.21
N LYS A 114 -6.26 23.56 -42.38
CA LYS A 114 -6.28 22.59 -41.28
C LYS A 114 -4.93 21.90 -41.13
N CYS A 115 -4.64 21.42 -39.92
CA CYS A 115 -3.50 20.55 -39.66
C CYS A 115 -3.64 19.25 -40.46
N PRO A 116 -2.51 18.69 -40.95
CA PRO A 116 -2.54 17.45 -41.71
C PRO A 116 -2.94 16.28 -40.82
N GLU A 117 -3.69 15.35 -41.43
CA GLU A 117 -4.26 14.20 -40.77
C GLU A 117 -3.64 12.92 -41.32
N TYR A 118 -3.17 12.06 -40.43
CA TYR A 118 -2.44 10.86 -40.80
C TYR A 118 -3.21 9.60 -40.40
N ARG A 119 -3.23 8.62 -41.31
CA ARG A 119 -3.77 7.29 -41.06
C ARG A 119 -2.83 6.24 -41.65
N ILE A 120 -2.50 5.20 -40.89
CA ILE A 120 -1.75 4.05 -41.41
C ILE A 120 -2.76 2.96 -41.80
N SER A 121 -2.75 2.54 -43.07
CA SER A 121 -3.67 1.51 -43.57
C SER A 121 -3.09 0.74 -44.75
N ASN A 122 -3.70 -0.40 -45.09
CA ASN A 122 -3.33 -1.20 -46.26
C ASN A 122 -3.92 -0.65 -47.58
N GLY A 123 -4.69 0.44 -47.53
CA GLY A 123 -5.35 1.05 -48.70
C GLY A 123 -6.45 0.18 -49.36
N LYS A 124 -6.75 -1.01 -48.83
CA LYS A 124 -7.75 -1.95 -49.37
C LYS A 124 -8.95 -2.05 -48.41
N LYS A 125 -10.17 -1.94 -48.92
CA LYS A 125 -11.39 -2.23 -48.14
C LYS A 125 -11.50 -3.74 -47.93
N GLY A 126 -11.19 -4.24 -46.73
CA GLY A 126 -11.33 -5.66 -46.38
C GLY A 126 -11.01 -5.97 -44.92
N ARG A 127 -11.61 -7.06 -44.38
CA ARG A 127 -11.47 -7.54 -42.99
C ARG A 127 -10.21 -8.38 -42.70
N TRP A 128 -9.34 -8.59 -43.69
CA TRP A 128 -8.24 -9.54 -43.61
C TRP A 128 -6.89 -8.82 -43.51
N GLY A 129 -6.19 -8.99 -42.38
CA GLY A 129 -4.86 -8.43 -42.10
C GLY A 129 -4.79 -7.56 -40.82
N PHE A 130 -3.56 -7.23 -40.40
CA PHE A 130 -3.30 -6.36 -39.24
C PHE A 130 -3.96 -4.98 -39.43
N SER A 131 -4.60 -4.47 -38.38
CA SER A 131 -5.29 -3.18 -38.39
C SER A 131 -5.07 -2.44 -37.08
N LEU A 132 -4.46 -1.26 -37.13
CA LEU A 132 -4.31 -0.40 -35.95
C LEU A 132 -5.66 -0.06 -35.32
N GLN A 133 -6.71 0.08 -36.12
CA GLN A 133 -8.07 0.29 -35.63
C GLN A 133 -8.56 -0.90 -34.79
N ALA A 134 -8.23 -2.14 -35.20
CA ALA A 134 -8.60 -3.34 -34.47
C ALA A 134 -7.80 -3.45 -33.16
N GLU A 135 -6.50 -3.14 -33.19
CA GLU A 135 -5.65 -3.11 -31.98
C GLU A 135 -6.15 -2.08 -30.96
N LEU A 136 -6.45 -0.84 -31.39
CA LEU A 136 -7.03 0.19 -30.53
C LEU A 136 -8.39 -0.24 -29.96
N ARG A 137 -9.20 -0.98 -30.73
CA ARG A 137 -10.46 -1.54 -30.23
C ARG A 137 -10.22 -2.65 -29.20
N SER A 138 -9.20 -3.50 -29.40
CA SER A 138 -8.86 -4.58 -28.46
C SER A 138 -8.35 -4.05 -27.12
N LEU A 139 -7.72 -2.88 -27.13
CA LEU A 139 -7.30 -2.15 -25.94
C LEU A 139 -8.43 -1.36 -25.25
N ASP A 140 -9.63 -1.35 -25.83
CA ASP A 140 -10.78 -0.60 -25.33
C ASP A 140 -10.55 0.92 -25.22
N VAL A 141 -9.65 1.48 -26.03
CA VAL A 141 -9.30 2.92 -25.96
C VAL A 141 -10.11 3.80 -26.91
N LEU A 142 -10.82 3.20 -27.87
CA LEU A 142 -11.73 3.95 -28.77
C LEU A 142 -12.95 4.42 -28.00
N GLU A 143 -13.32 5.69 -28.16
CA GLU A 143 -14.40 6.38 -27.43
C GLU A 143 -14.18 6.48 -25.90
N ASN A 144 -13.11 5.86 -25.41
CA ASN A 144 -12.74 5.77 -24.00
C ASN A 144 -11.21 5.98 -23.87
N LYS A 145 -10.74 7.20 -24.15
CA LYS A 145 -9.29 7.51 -24.15
C LYS A 145 -8.70 7.35 -22.75
N HIS A 146 -8.09 6.19 -22.51
CA HIS A 146 -7.40 5.87 -21.27
C HIS A 146 -6.08 5.17 -21.56
N ILE A 147 -5.16 5.16 -20.59
CA ILE A 147 -3.93 4.37 -20.67
C ILE A 147 -4.24 2.96 -20.15
N PRO A 148 -4.13 1.90 -20.97
CA PRO A 148 -4.39 0.55 -20.51
C PRO A 148 -3.38 0.11 -19.45
N GLN A 149 -3.82 -0.74 -18.53
CA GLN A 149 -3.01 -1.17 -17.39
C GLN A 149 -1.67 -1.78 -17.82
N SER A 150 -1.66 -2.60 -18.87
CA SER A 150 -0.44 -3.22 -19.43
C SER A 150 0.65 -2.21 -19.80
N TYR A 151 0.28 -0.95 -20.12
CA TYR A 151 1.23 0.11 -20.39
C TYR A 151 1.65 0.88 -19.12
N LEU A 152 0.74 1.04 -18.15
CA LEU A 152 1.00 1.72 -16.87
C LEU A 152 1.97 0.95 -15.96
N ILE A 153 1.93 -0.39 -16.02
CA ILE A 153 2.77 -1.29 -15.21
C ILE A 153 3.80 -2.06 -16.05
N SER A 154 4.30 -1.45 -17.13
CA SER A 154 5.39 -2.03 -17.94
C SER A 154 6.77 -1.49 -17.56
N SER A 155 7.80 -1.99 -18.24
CA SER A 155 9.20 -1.60 -18.05
C SER A 155 9.38 -0.07 -18.12
N LYS A 156 10.42 0.43 -17.44
CA LYS A 156 10.77 1.86 -17.45
C LYS A 156 10.87 2.40 -18.89
N GLU A 157 11.50 1.64 -19.79
CA GLU A 157 11.66 2.04 -21.19
C GLU A 157 10.33 2.20 -21.92
N GLN A 158 9.41 1.24 -21.81
CA GLN A 158 8.10 1.33 -22.45
C GLN A 158 7.28 2.51 -21.90
N ARG A 159 7.33 2.75 -20.59
CA ARG A 159 6.67 3.89 -19.94
C ARG A 159 7.25 5.23 -20.36
N LEU A 160 8.58 5.33 -20.51
CA LEU A 160 9.24 6.54 -21.04
C LEU A 160 8.82 6.84 -22.48
N GLN A 161 8.74 5.81 -23.32
CA GLN A 161 8.27 5.95 -24.71
C GLN A 161 6.81 6.41 -24.76
N LEU A 162 5.94 5.85 -23.91
CA LEU A 162 4.55 6.30 -23.78
C LEU A 162 4.46 7.77 -23.38
N LEU A 163 5.20 8.16 -22.35
CA LEU A 163 5.24 9.54 -21.86
C LEU A 163 5.79 10.49 -22.93
N ALA A 164 6.81 10.07 -23.69
CA ALA A 164 7.34 10.85 -24.81
C ALA A 164 6.28 11.12 -25.89
N GLY A 165 5.45 10.12 -26.24
CA GLY A 165 4.35 10.32 -27.19
C GLY A 165 3.27 11.30 -26.70
N LEU A 166 2.95 11.24 -25.40
CA LEU A 166 2.03 12.19 -24.75
C LEU A 166 2.60 13.62 -24.71
N ILE A 167 3.91 13.75 -24.49
CA ILE A 167 4.59 15.05 -24.49
C ILE A 167 4.69 15.60 -25.91
N ASP A 168 5.00 14.77 -26.91
CA ASP A 168 5.14 15.16 -28.31
C ASP A 168 3.81 15.58 -28.94
N SER A 169 2.68 15.06 -28.46
CA SER A 169 1.34 15.56 -28.81
C SER A 169 0.99 16.81 -28.00
N ASP A 170 0.37 16.61 -26.82
CA ASP A 170 -0.26 17.66 -26.02
C ASP A 170 0.68 18.39 -25.05
N GLY A 171 1.93 17.93 -24.94
CA GLY A 171 2.92 18.51 -24.05
C GLY A 171 3.56 19.81 -24.56
N HIS A 172 3.84 20.70 -23.63
CA HIS A 172 4.61 21.92 -23.85
C HIS A 172 5.82 21.95 -22.91
N TYR A 173 6.99 22.26 -23.45
CA TYR A 173 8.21 22.41 -22.67
C TYR A 173 8.33 23.85 -22.13
N LEU A 174 8.38 23.98 -20.81
CA LEU A 174 8.50 25.24 -20.09
C LEU A 174 9.98 25.60 -19.87
N GLU A 175 10.59 26.27 -20.85
CA GLU A 175 12.02 26.61 -20.82
C GLU A 175 12.47 27.35 -19.55
N GLN A 176 11.64 28.26 -19.04
CA GLN A 176 11.97 29.08 -17.86
C GLN A 176 12.06 28.26 -16.57
N SER A 177 11.28 27.17 -16.47
CA SER A 177 11.20 26.35 -15.25
C SER A 177 11.80 24.96 -15.42
N ASN A 178 12.33 24.63 -16.61
CA ASN A 178 12.79 23.30 -17.01
C ASN A 178 11.80 22.19 -16.61
N GLY A 179 10.61 22.24 -17.20
CA GLY A 179 9.51 21.32 -16.90
C GLY A 179 8.62 21.07 -18.11
N TYR A 180 7.85 20.00 -18.09
CA TYR A 180 6.78 19.79 -19.08
C TYR A 180 5.42 20.19 -18.49
N GLU A 181 4.54 20.74 -19.34
CA GLU A 181 3.14 21.00 -19.03
C GLU A 181 2.26 20.27 -20.05
N ILE A 182 1.31 19.45 -19.59
CA ILE A 182 0.29 18.80 -20.41
C ILE A 182 -1.06 19.31 -19.92
N THR A 183 -1.95 19.72 -20.83
CA THR A 183 -3.31 20.14 -20.47
C THR A 183 -4.32 19.20 -21.10
N GLN A 184 -5.15 18.56 -20.28
CA GLN A 184 -6.17 17.61 -20.72
C GLN A 184 -7.57 18.06 -20.28
N LYS A 185 -8.59 17.67 -21.05
CA LYS A 185 -10.00 17.88 -20.66
C LYS A 185 -10.51 16.77 -19.75
N ASP A 186 -9.99 15.56 -19.93
CA ASP A 186 -10.39 14.38 -19.15
C ASP A 186 -9.56 14.25 -17.88
N GLU A 187 -10.25 14.23 -16.73
CA GLU A 187 -9.63 14.05 -15.42
C GLU A 187 -9.03 12.65 -15.24
N ALA A 188 -9.72 11.62 -15.70
CA ALA A 188 -9.31 10.23 -15.51
C ALA A 188 -8.01 9.96 -16.26
N LEU A 189 -7.93 10.38 -17.53
CA LEU A 189 -6.71 10.32 -18.31
C LEU A 189 -5.58 11.14 -17.66
N THR A 190 -5.88 12.33 -17.13
CA THR A 190 -4.87 13.15 -16.42
C THR A 190 -4.31 12.43 -15.19
N ARG A 191 -5.15 11.74 -14.42
CA ARG A 191 -4.74 10.94 -13.26
C ARG A 191 -3.86 9.77 -13.67
N GLN A 192 -4.16 9.10 -14.78
CA GLN A 192 -3.32 8.04 -15.33
C GLN A 192 -1.96 8.56 -15.82
N ILE A 193 -1.91 9.70 -16.51
CA ILE A 193 -0.64 10.33 -16.91
C ILE A 193 0.17 10.74 -15.67
N LYS A 194 -0.49 11.25 -14.63
CA LYS A 194 0.17 11.55 -13.36
C LYS A 194 0.77 10.29 -12.73
N PHE A 195 0.00 9.20 -12.65
CA PHE A 195 0.49 7.91 -12.15
C PHE A 195 1.69 7.40 -12.96
N LEU A 196 1.63 7.49 -14.28
CA LEU A 196 2.75 7.16 -15.17
C LEU A 196 4.00 7.95 -14.79
N CYS A 197 3.88 9.27 -14.59
CA CYS A 197 5.00 10.12 -14.21
C CYS A 197 5.54 9.81 -12.81
N ASP A 198 4.66 9.63 -11.81
CA ASP A 198 5.06 9.29 -10.44
C ASP A 198 5.77 7.94 -10.41
N SER A 199 5.27 6.94 -11.15
CA SER A 199 5.88 5.61 -11.24
C SER A 199 7.27 5.62 -11.90
N LEU A 200 7.56 6.61 -12.74
CA LEU A 200 8.89 6.84 -13.35
C LEU A 200 9.83 7.63 -12.41
N GLY A 201 9.33 8.09 -11.25
CA GLY A 201 10.09 8.87 -10.28
C GLY A 201 10.16 10.36 -10.58
N TYR A 202 9.33 10.86 -11.50
CA TYR A 202 9.20 12.29 -11.76
C TYR A 202 8.32 12.98 -10.73
N ARG A 203 8.53 14.28 -10.56
CA ARG A 203 7.64 15.13 -9.77
C ARG A 203 6.50 15.60 -10.65
N ALA A 204 5.35 14.94 -10.56
CA ALA A 204 4.13 15.32 -11.24
C ALA A 204 3.12 15.99 -10.31
N SER A 205 2.52 17.08 -10.77
CA SER A 205 1.43 17.79 -10.08
C SER A 205 0.33 18.13 -11.07
N PHE A 206 -0.93 17.97 -10.69
CA PHE A 206 -2.06 18.39 -11.53
C PHE A 206 -2.93 19.40 -10.80
N LYS A 207 -3.51 20.35 -11.54
CA LYS A 207 -4.44 21.37 -11.02
C LYS A 207 -5.59 21.58 -12.00
N ALA A 208 -6.82 21.57 -11.48
CA ALA A 208 -7.99 21.98 -12.25
C ALA A 208 -7.98 23.50 -12.49
N LYS A 209 -8.29 23.92 -13.71
CA LYS A 209 -8.34 25.32 -14.13
C LYS A 209 -9.55 25.53 -15.04
N GLN A 210 -10.25 26.64 -14.85
CA GLN A 210 -11.23 27.10 -15.84
C GLN A 210 -10.48 27.69 -17.04
N ALA A 211 -10.67 27.09 -18.21
CA ALA A 211 -10.19 27.62 -19.48
C ALA A 211 -11.35 28.31 -20.18
N THR A 212 -11.13 29.57 -20.54
CA THR A 212 -12.11 30.42 -21.22
C THR A 212 -11.58 30.77 -22.61
N ILE A 213 -12.39 30.55 -23.64
CA ILE A 213 -12.13 31.05 -24.99
C ILE A 213 -12.99 32.29 -25.17
N ALA A 214 -12.42 33.45 -24.83
CA ALA A 214 -13.13 34.73 -24.80
C ALA A 214 -13.82 35.08 -26.14
N ALA A 215 -13.20 34.70 -27.26
CA ALA A 215 -13.72 34.98 -28.60
C ALA A 215 -15.05 34.29 -28.91
N ILE A 216 -15.36 33.16 -28.26
CA ILE A 216 -16.60 32.39 -28.48
C ILE A 216 -17.44 32.24 -27.20
N GLY A 217 -17.06 32.91 -26.11
CA GLY A 217 -17.74 32.79 -24.82
C GLY A 217 -17.78 31.38 -24.24
N TYR A 218 -16.84 30.51 -24.62
CA TYR A 218 -16.81 29.11 -24.19
C TYR A 218 -15.96 28.96 -22.94
N GLU A 219 -16.51 28.32 -21.90
CA GLU A 219 -15.80 27.99 -20.68
C GLU A 219 -15.80 26.47 -20.47
N SER A 220 -14.68 25.92 -20.03
CA SER A 220 -14.56 24.50 -19.71
C SER A 220 -13.52 24.31 -18.63
N THR A 221 -13.77 23.33 -17.77
CA THR A 221 -12.74 22.85 -16.85
C THR A 221 -11.71 22.05 -17.62
N VAL A 222 -10.43 22.34 -17.36
CA VAL A 222 -9.29 21.59 -17.88
C VAL A 222 -8.33 21.27 -16.74
N TYR A 223 -7.59 20.18 -16.90
CA TYR A 223 -6.65 19.68 -15.92
C TYR A 223 -5.24 19.89 -16.45
N ARG A 224 -4.48 20.72 -15.75
CA ARG A 224 -3.10 21.06 -16.09
C ARG A 224 -2.16 20.20 -15.27
N LEU A 225 -1.42 19.31 -15.93
CA LEU A 225 -0.35 18.51 -15.36
C LEU A 225 1.00 19.19 -15.60
N ARG A 226 1.84 19.27 -14.57
CA ARG A 226 3.24 19.70 -14.68
C ARG A 226 4.18 18.62 -14.20
N ILE A 227 5.26 18.41 -14.93
CA ILE A 227 6.24 17.34 -14.72
C ILE A 227 7.62 17.99 -14.59
N TYR A 228 8.33 17.65 -13.51
CA TYR A 228 9.68 18.13 -13.19
C TYR A 228 10.58 16.98 -12.72
N GLY A 229 11.89 17.18 -12.80
CA GLY A 229 12.91 16.21 -12.36
C GLY A 229 13.93 15.97 -13.46
N ASN A 230 14.47 14.74 -13.54
CA ASN A 230 15.38 14.31 -14.60
C ASN A 230 14.66 14.05 -15.93
N ILE A 231 13.92 15.04 -16.41
CA ILE A 231 13.01 14.91 -17.56
C ILE A 231 13.74 14.88 -18.91
N ASP A 232 15.05 15.13 -18.92
CA ASP A 232 15.93 15.00 -20.09
C ASP A 232 16.16 13.54 -20.52
N GLU A 233 15.89 12.56 -19.63
CA GLU A 233 15.91 11.14 -20.02
C GLU A 233 14.69 10.73 -20.86
N ILE A 234 13.65 11.57 -20.93
CA ILE A 234 12.43 11.26 -21.70
C ILE A 234 12.76 11.38 -23.19
N PRO A 235 12.58 10.31 -23.99
CA PRO A 235 13.00 10.26 -25.38
C PRO A 235 11.99 10.94 -26.32
N VAL A 236 11.75 12.23 -26.10
CA VAL A 236 10.91 13.07 -26.99
C VAL A 236 11.55 13.18 -28.37
N ARG A 237 10.72 13.20 -29.41
CA ARG A 237 11.16 13.23 -30.81
C ARG A 237 11.04 14.60 -31.44
N VAL A 238 10.08 15.42 -30.99
CA VAL A 238 9.84 16.76 -31.56
C VAL A 238 10.97 17.69 -31.12
N GLN A 239 11.76 18.23 -32.06
CA GLN A 239 13.03 18.92 -31.78
C GLN A 239 12.95 20.11 -30.81
N ARG A 240 11.81 20.78 -30.71
CA ARG A 240 11.61 21.91 -29.78
C ARG A 240 11.28 21.49 -28.34
N LYS A 241 10.99 20.21 -28.11
CA LYS A 241 10.54 19.67 -26.82
C LYS A 241 11.64 19.02 -25.95
N PRO A 242 12.88 18.70 -26.37
CA PRO A 242 13.89 18.14 -25.47
C PRO A 242 14.17 19.06 -24.28
N ALA A 243 14.16 18.48 -23.08
CA ALA A 243 14.48 19.20 -21.86
C ALA A 243 15.99 19.41 -21.72
N ARG A 244 16.37 20.45 -20.99
CA ARG A 244 17.77 20.67 -20.61
C ARG A 244 18.12 19.70 -19.48
N GLU A 245 19.35 19.20 -19.53
CA GLU A 245 19.94 18.37 -18.47
C GLU A 245 19.68 18.98 -17.08
N TRP A 246 19.18 18.17 -16.16
CA TRP A 246 18.88 18.62 -14.82
C TRP A 246 20.15 18.84 -14.00
N ARG A 247 20.43 20.10 -13.61
CA ARG A 247 21.65 20.47 -12.86
C ARG A 247 21.41 20.91 -11.42
N SER A 248 20.19 20.78 -10.89
CA SER A 248 19.91 21.24 -9.53
C SER A 248 20.52 20.28 -8.49
N PRO A 249 21.23 20.79 -7.46
CA PRO A 249 21.72 19.97 -6.35
C PRO A 249 20.60 19.50 -5.41
N VAL A 250 19.37 19.97 -5.63
CA VAL A 250 18.17 19.58 -4.87
C VAL A 250 17.54 18.36 -5.53
N ASN A 251 17.41 17.28 -4.77
CA ASN A 251 16.70 16.09 -5.21
C ASN A 251 15.18 16.34 -5.16
N TRP A 252 14.53 16.38 -6.32
CA TRP A 252 13.07 16.63 -6.45
C TRP A 252 12.20 15.50 -5.90
N GLN A 253 12.77 14.31 -5.73
CA GLN A 253 12.10 13.18 -5.10
C GLN A 253 12.05 13.33 -3.58
N VAL A 254 12.83 14.25 -3.00
CA VAL A 254 12.90 14.50 -1.56
C VAL A 254 12.18 15.80 -1.24
N THR A 255 11.04 15.71 -0.58
CA THR A 255 10.15 16.85 -0.30
C THR A 255 9.87 17.02 1.17
N GLY A 256 9.64 18.28 1.59
CA GLY A 256 9.11 18.55 2.92
C GLY A 256 7.78 17.84 3.13
N ILE A 257 7.62 17.25 4.31
CA ILE A 257 6.32 16.79 4.78
C ILE A 257 5.74 17.86 5.70
N LEU A 258 4.42 17.98 5.67
CA LEU A 258 3.66 18.81 6.60
C LEU A 258 2.70 17.86 7.30
N VAL A 259 2.78 17.80 8.62
CA VAL A 259 1.85 17.02 9.44
C VAL A 259 0.98 18.03 10.16
N GLN A 260 -0.33 17.87 10.01
CA GLN A 260 -1.34 18.69 10.68
C GLN A 260 -2.31 17.76 11.38
N TYR A 261 -2.78 18.18 12.54
CA TYR A 261 -3.91 17.54 13.17
C TYR A 261 -5.15 17.74 12.29
N ASP A 262 -5.86 16.65 11.98
CA ASP A 262 -7.10 16.68 11.20
C ASP A 262 -8.31 16.55 12.14
N LYS A 263 -8.47 15.36 12.73
CA LYS A 263 -9.50 15.04 13.72
C LYS A 263 -9.14 13.75 14.46
N VAL A 264 -9.80 13.50 15.59
CA VAL A 264 -9.88 12.17 16.20
C VAL A 264 -10.97 11.39 15.46
N ASP A 265 -10.62 10.25 14.91
CA ASP A 265 -11.50 9.38 14.12
C ASP A 265 -10.93 7.95 14.14
N ASP A 266 -11.75 6.96 13.84
CA ASP A 266 -11.28 5.58 13.73
C ASP A 266 -10.38 5.41 12.48
N TYR A 267 -9.31 4.62 12.60
CA TYR A 267 -8.31 4.46 11.54
C TYR A 267 -8.11 2.98 11.17
N TYR A 268 -8.10 2.68 9.88
CA TYR A 268 -7.96 1.31 9.36
C TYR A 268 -6.70 1.19 8.47
N GLY A 269 -5.92 0.13 8.65
CA GLY A 269 -4.63 -0.09 7.98
C GLY A 269 -4.36 -1.55 7.56
N PHE A 270 -3.30 -1.77 6.78
CA PHE A 270 -2.89 -3.08 6.25
C PHE A 270 -1.38 -3.38 6.46
N GLU A 271 -1.00 -4.66 6.60
CA GLU A 271 0.41 -5.12 6.59
C GLU A 271 0.87 -5.40 5.20
N ILE A 272 2.16 -5.19 4.98
CA ILE A 272 2.85 -5.72 3.82
C ILE A 272 4.08 -6.46 4.25
N ASP A 273 4.32 -7.54 3.53
CA ASP A 273 5.47 -8.39 3.65
C ASP A 273 6.73 -7.93 2.94
N GLY A 274 7.85 -8.57 3.28
CA GLY A 274 9.12 -8.49 2.59
C GLY A 274 9.96 -7.37 3.20
N ASN A 275 10.13 -6.26 2.47
CA ASN A 275 10.88 -5.12 2.98
C ASN A 275 10.08 -4.27 3.97
N ARG A 276 8.81 -4.62 4.26
CA ARG A 276 7.93 -3.96 5.24
C ARG A 276 7.38 -2.61 4.76
N ARG A 277 7.28 -2.46 3.44
CA ARG A 277 6.97 -1.19 2.78
C ARG A 277 5.88 -1.36 1.72
N PHE A 278 4.74 -0.67 1.82
CA PHE A 278 3.91 -0.38 0.64
C PHE A 278 4.43 0.81 -0.16
N LEU A 279 3.86 1.02 -1.33
CA LEU A 279 3.77 2.34 -1.92
C LEU A 279 2.30 2.78 -1.86
N LEU A 280 2.01 3.95 -1.25
CA LEU A 280 0.76 4.68 -1.43
C LEU A 280 0.58 4.99 -2.93
N GLU A 281 -0.59 5.43 -3.35
CA GLU A 281 -0.85 5.85 -4.74
C GLU A 281 0.16 6.91 -5.24
N ASP A 282 0.81 7.63 -4.32
CA ASP A 282 1.87 8.61 -4.58
C ASP A 282 3.30 8.15 -4.26
N MET A 283 3.47 6.86 -3.91
CA MET A 283 4.71 6.12 -3.68
C MET A 283 5.36 6.22 -2.26
N THR A 284 4.58 6.04 -1.17
CA THR A 284 4.98 6.12 0.29
C THR A 284 4.68 4.81 1.15
N VAL A 285 5.26 4.50 2.34
CA VAL A 285 5.58 3.11 2.92
C VAL A 285 5.10 2.67 4.39
N THR A 286 4.45 1.47 4.73
CA THR A 286 3.90 0.97 6.13
C THR A 286 3.51 -0.61 6.48
N HIS A 287 2.83 -1.12 7.65
CA HIS A 287 2.72 -2.54 8.37
C HIS A 287 1.44 -3.13 9.26
N ASN A 288 1.18 -4.49 9.58
CA ASN A 288 0.13 -5.24 10.52
C ASN A 288 0.36 -6.70 11.24
N THR A 289 1.20 -6.95 12.26
CA THR A 289 1.38 -8.36 12.85
C THR A 289 0.50 -8.72 14.07
N ALA A 290 -0.79 -8.37 14.08
CA ALA A 290 -1.58 -8.28 15.34
C ALA A 290 -2.19 -9.61 15.87
N MET A 291 -2.83 -10.41 15.02
CA MET A 291 -3.69 -11.52 15.49
C MET A 291 -2.93 -12.70 16.07
N THR A 292 -1.82 -13.07 15.44
CA THR A 292 -1.04 -14.25 15.82
C THR A 292 -0.38 -14.06 17.18
N LEU A 293 0.01 -12.83 17.52
CA LEU A 293 0.52 -12.50 18.84
C LEU A 293 -0.56 -12.61 19.92
N SER A 294 -1.82 -12.31 19.61
CA SER A 294 -2.94 -12.47 20.56
C SER A 294 -3.12 -13.94 20.93
N LEU A 295 -3.09 -14.83 19.94
CA LEU A 295 -3.22 -16.26 20.16
C LEU A 295 -2.02 -16.85 20.93
N ALA A 296 -0.80 -16.43 20.57
CA ALA A 296 0.42 -16.85 21.27
C ALA A 296 0.40 -16.44 22.73
N LYS A 297 0.02 -15.18 23.00
CA LYS A 297 -0.10 -14.62 24.34
C LYS A 297 -1.13 -15.39 25.17
N ASN A 298 -2.34 -15.61 24.65
CA ASN A 298 -3.38 -16.27 25.44
C ASN A 298 -3.01 -17.74 25.74
N ALA A 299 -2.46 -18.47 24.77
CA ALA A 299 -2.00 -19.84 24.98
C ALA A 299 -0.91 -19.93 26.06
N ALA A 300 0.04 -19.00 26.05
CA ALA A 300 1.17 -19.01 26.98
C ALA A 300 0.80 -18.46 28.37
N SER A 301 0.03 -17.36 28.42
CA SER A 301 -0.30 -16.64 29.65
C SER A 301 -1.50 -17.24 30.39
N GLU A 302 -2.61 -17.53 29.71
CA GLU A 302 -3.84 -18.00 30.36
C GLU A 302 -3.84 -19.51 30.57
N PHE A 303 -3.33 -20.26 29.59
CA PHE A 303 -3.34 -21.73 29.62
C PHE A 303 -2.00 -22.34 30.04
N GLY A 304 -0.97 -21.51 30.29
CA GLY A 304 0.35 -21.94 30.72
C GLY A 304 1.05 -22.88 29.72
N LYS A 305 0.69 -22.81 28.44
CA LYS A 305 1.23 -23.70 27.39
C LYS A 305 2.48 -23.09 26.80
N PRO A 306 3.65 -23.76 26.84
CA PRO A 306 4.86 -23.16 26.29
C PRO A 306 4.78 -23.01 24.76
N VAL A 307 4.98 -21.79 24.26
CA VAL A 307 4.83 -21.45 22.82
C VAL A 307 6.18 -21.09 22.22
N ALA A 308 6.50 -21.67 21.06
CA ALA A 308 7.63 -21.25 20.23
C ALA A 308 7.15 -20.39 19.06
N ILE A 309 7.73 -19.21 18.88
CA ILE A 309 7.47 -18.29 17.78
C ILE A 309 8.73 -18.20 16.92
N PHE A 310 8.63 -18.64 15.67
CA PHE A 310 9.64 -18.43 14.65
C PHE A 310 9.22 -17.23 13.81
N SER A 311 9.87 -16.10 14.05
CA SER A 311 9.62 -14.84 13.37
C SER A 311 10.66 -14.64 12.28
N LEU A 312 10.26 -14.84 11.04
CA LEU A 312 11.11 -14.69 9.86
C LEU A 312 11.13 -13.26 9.36
N GLU A 313 10.16 -12.46 9.82
CA GLU A 313 9.98 -11.08 9.41
C GLU A 313 10.36 -10.11 10.53
N MET A 314 9.78 -10.24 11.73
CA MET A 314 9.95 -9.30 12.86
C MET A 314 11.12 -9.68 13.76
N SER A 315 11.80 -8.68 14.34
CA SER A 315 12.77 -8.95 15.39
C SER A 315 12.08 -9.35 16.70
N ALA A 316 12.79 -10.11 17.53
CA ALA A 316 12.26 -10.59 18.79
C ALA A 316 11.84 -9.44 19.72
N LEU A 317 12.60 -8.33 19.72
CA LEU A 317 12.30 -7.14 20.51
C LEU A 317 10.98 -6.48 20.09
N GLN A 318 10.72 -6.39 18.78
CA GLN A 318 9.48 -5.79 18.27
C GLN A 318 8.26 -6.64 18.62
N LEU A 319 8.39 -7.97 18.57
CA LEU A 319 7.32 -8.88 18.98
C LEU A 319 7.06 -8.81 20.49
N ALA A 320 8.12 -8.83 21.30
CA ALA A 320 8.00 -8.72 22.76
C ALA A 320 7.29 -7.42 23.16
N GLN A 321 7.65 -6.30 22.54
CA GLN A 321 7.00 -5.01 22.80
C GLN A 321 5.51 -5.02 22.45
N ARG A 322 5.11 -5.70 21.38
CA ARG A 322 3.69 -5.84 21.01
C ARG A 322 2.94 -6.71 22.02
N VAL A 323 3.52 -7.83 22.46
CA VAL A 323 2.91 -8.67 23.50
C VAL A 323 2.73 -7.90 24.81
N ILE A 324 3.71 -7.08 25.20
CA ILE A 324 3.60 -6.22 26.39
C ILE A 324 2.51 -5.15 26.19
N SER A 325 2.39 -4.58 24.99
CA SER A 325 1.35 -3.59 24.67
C SER A 325 -0.05 -4.18 24.83
N MET A 326 -0.22 -5.42 24.38
CA MET A 326 -1.49 -6.15 24.43
C MET A 326 -1.88 -6.54 25.85
N GLU A 327 -0.91 -6.84 26.72
CA GLU A 327 -1.15 -7.23 28.12
C GLU A 327 -1.30 -6.03 29.06
N ALA A 328 -0.54 -4.97 28.81
CA ALA A 328 -0.61 -3.75 29.62
C ALA A 328 -1.82 -2.90 29.24
N GLU A 329 -2.45 -3.14 28.08
CA GLU A 329 -3.45 -2.27 27.47
C GLU A 329 -2.94 -0.83 27.34
N ILE A 330 -1.64 -0.74 27.04
CA ILE A 330 -0.96 0.52 26.78
C ILE A 330 -0.63 0.52 25.30
N SER A 331 -0.98 1.60 24.60
CA SER A 331 -0.61 1.77 23.20
C SER A 331 0.88 1.52 23.01
N GLY A 332 1.25 0.64 22.08
CA GLY A 332 2.65 0.29 21.82
C GLY A 332 3.50 1.50 21.44
N MET A 333 2.83 2.58 21.02
CA MET A 333 3.41 3.89 20.80
C MET A 333 3.92 4.56 22.08
N LYS A 334 3.11 4.61 23.15
CA LYS A 334 3.51 5.20 24.42
C LYS A 334 4.67 4.44 25.04
N MET A 335 4.66 3.10 24.92
CA MET A 335 5.74 2.25 25.41
C MET A 335 7.06 2.44 24.66
N ARG A 336 7.04 2.66 23.34
CA ARG A 336 8.28 2.97 22.58
C ARG A 336 8.89 4.31 22.97
N ASN A 337 8.03 5.28 23.25
CA ASN A 337 8.45 6.66 23.42
C ASN A 337 8.76 6.98 24.90
N GLY A 338 8.45 6.06 25.82
CA GLY A 338 8.67 6.22 27.26
C GLY A 338 7.77 7.29 27.91
N GLN A 339 6.77 7.80 27.18
CA GLN A 339 5.81 8.80 27.63
C GLN A 339 4.62 8.09 28.28
N LEU A 340 4.86 7.51 29.44
CA LEU A 340 3.87 6.83 30.24
C LEU A 340 3.50 7.71 31.43
N GLU A 341 2.21 7.87 31.65
CA GLU A 341 1.70 8.47 32.88
C GLU A 341 2.03 7.58 34.09
N GLU A 342 2.00 8.13 35.29
CA GLU A 342 2.41 7.39 36.50
C GLU A 342 1.56 6.12 36.74
N TYR A 343 0.27 6.15 36.36
CA TYR A 343 -0.59 4.96 36.40
C TYR A 343 -0.26 3.95 35.28
N GLU A 344 0.16 4.41 34.09
CA GLU A 344 0.58 3.55 32.99
C GLU A 344 1.91 2.86 33.30
N TRP A 345 2.81 3.52 34.04
CA TRP A 345 4.01 2.88 34.57
C TRP A 345 3.67 1.73 35.52
N GLN A 346 2.64 1.89 36.36
CA GLN A 346 2.17 0.82 37.24
C GLN A 346 1.56 -0.34 36.44
N GLN A 347 0.74 -0.04 35.43
CA GLN A 347 0.18 -1.05 34.52
C GLN A 347 1.27 -1.81 33.75
N LEU A 348 2.28 -1.09 33.24
CA LEU A 348 3.41 -1.66 32.54
C LEU A 348 4.21 -2.60 33.44
N ASN A 349 4.54 -2.17 34.67
CA ASN A 349 5.27 -3.01 35.60
C ASN A 349 4.49 -4.28 35.94
N ALA A 350 3.19 -4.17 36.19
CA ALA A 350 2.32 -5.33 36.43
C ALA A 350 2.22 -6.26 35.21
N ALA A 351 2.22 -5.71 33.99
CA ALA A 351 2.23 -6.50 32.75
C ALA A 351 3.59 -7.18 32.52
N LEU A 352 4.70 -6.51 32.82
CA LEU A 352 6.05 -7.06 32.72
C LEU A 352 6.26 -8.22 33.69
N GLU A 353 5.79 -8.09 34.94
CA GLU A 353 5.81 -9.19 35.91
C GLU A 353 5.07 -10.40 35.36
N ARG A 354 3.83 -10.21 34.88
CA ARG A 354 3.02 -11.27 34.27
C ARG A 354 3.71 -11.91 33.07
N ILE A 355 4.23 -11.11 32.13
CA ILE A 355 4.86 -11.61 30.90
C ILE A 355 6.21 -12.29 31.16
N SER A 356 6.95 -11.85 32.18
CA SER A 356 8.28 -12.42 32.47
C SER A 356 8.23 -13.91 32.82
N GLU A 357 7.09 -14.37 33.36
CA GLU A 357 6.85 -15.77 33.71
C GLU A 357 6.19 -16.56 32.57
N VAL A 358 5.77 -15.89 31.49
CA VAL A 358 5.08 -16.53 30.37
C VAL A 358 6.07 -17.38 29.56
N PRO A 359 5.79 -18.68 29.34
CA PRO A 359 6.69 -19.59 28.64
C PRO A 359 6.63 -19.39 27.11
N MET A 360 7.06 -18.22 26.64
CA MET A 360 7.09 -17.86 25.22
C MET A 360 8.53 -17.69 24.73
N TYR A 361 8.89 -18.46 23.71
CA TYR A 361 10.25 -18.51 23.15
C TYR A 361 10.23 -17.95 21.73
N ILE A 362 10.95 -16.85 21.50
CA ILE A 362 10.99 -16.18 20.19
C ILE A 362 12.36 -16.44 19.54
N ASP A 363 12.34 -16.89 18.29
CA ASP A 363 13.51 -17.00 17.43
C ASP A 363 13.28 -16.13 16.19
N ASP A 364 14.11 -15.11 16.01
CA ASP A 364 14.01 -14.12 14.93
C ASP A 364 15.03 -14.33 13.80
N THR A 365 15.47 -15.59 13.60
CA THR A 365 16.45 -15.92 12.55
C THR A 365 15.82 -15.76 11.15
N PRO A 366 16.33 -14.83 10.32
CA PRO A 366 15.75 -14.58 9.00
C PRO A 366 16.09 -15.72 8.02
N GLY A 367 15.18 -16.00 7.09
CA GLY A 367 15.42 -16.93 5.98
C GLY A 367 15.67 -18.38 6.38
N ILE A 368 15.23 -18.79 7.58
CA ILE A 368 15.51 -20.11 8.14
C ILE A 368 15.10 -21.24 7.17
N ASN A 369 16.00 -22.20 7.00
CA ASN A 369 15.69 -23.40 6.25
C ASN A 369 14.81 -24.34 7.10
N ILE A 370 13.94 -25.13 6.46
CA ILE A 370 13.10 -26.12 7.14
C ILE A 370 13.90 -27.09 8.03
N PHE A 371 15.11 -27.49 7.63
CA PHE A 371 15.95 -28.38 8.44
C PHE A 371 16.42 -27.71 9.74
N GLU A 372 16.80 -26.44 9.66
CA GLU A 372 17.20 -25.63 10.81
C GLU A 372 16.01 -25.37 11.74
N LEU A 373 14.84 -25.03 11.17
CA LEU A 373 13.61 -24.86 11.93
C LEU A 373 13.25 -26.14 12.70
N ARG A 374 13.32 -27.32 12.06
CA ARG A 374 13.09 -28.60 12.73
C ARG A 374 14.09 -28.86 13.86
N ALA A 375 15.37 -28.59 13.63
CA ALA A 375 16.40 -28.77 14.65
C ALA A 375 16.17 -27.87 15.87
N LYS A 376 15.83 -26.59 15.64
CA LYS A 376 15.52 -25.63 16.71
C LYS A 376 14.23 -25.99 17.45
N ALA A 377 13.17 -26.36 16.73
CA ALA A 377 11.92 -26.80 17.33
C ALA A 377 12.09 -28.05 18.20
N ARG A 378 12.88 -29.04 17.76
CA ARG A 378 13.25 -30.21 18.57
C ARG A 378 14.01 -29.82 19.84
N ARG A 379 14.97 -28.90 19.71
CA ARG A 379 15.75 -28.40 20.86
C ARG A 379 14.83 -27.72 21.88
N LEU A 380 13.92 -26.86 21.42
CA LEU A 380 12.93 -26.21 22.28
C LEU A 380 11.95 -27.21 22.91
N LYS A 381 11.51 -28.25 22.18
CA LYS A 381 10.68 -29.34 22.74
C LYS A 381 11.42 -30.12 23.82
N MET A 382 12.72 -30.38 23.63
CA MET A 382 13.52 -31.10 24.62
C MET A 382 13.81 -30.26 25.89
N GLN A 383 14.08 -28.96 25.73
CA GLN A 383 14.45 -28.08 26.83
C GLN A 383 13.25 -27.54 27.60
N HIS A 384 12.17 -27.20 26.90
CA HIS A 384 11.03 -26.45 27.44
C HIS A 384 9.69 -27.12 27.19
N ASN A 385 9.66 -28.30 26.57
CA ASN A 385 8.46 -29.05 26.26
C ASN A 385 7.36 -28.22 25.56
N ILE A 386 7.73 -27.47 24.52
CA ILE A 386 6.80 -26.62 23.77
C ILE A 386 5.53 -27.35 23.31
N ASP A 387 4.38 -26.72 23.50
CA ASP A 387 3.04 -27.25 23.20
C ASP A 387 2.37 -26.55 22.02
N LEU A 388 2.97 -25.48 21.49
CA LEU A 388 2.53 -24.79 20.28
C LEU A 388 3.72 -24.22 19.52
N ILE A 389 3.69 -24.30 18.19
CA ILE A 389 4.66 -23.65 17.31
C ILE A 389 3.92 -22.68 16.40
N ILE A 390 4.42 -21.45 16.31
CA ILE A 390 3.94 -20.40 15.44
C ILE A 390 5.05 -20.00 14.48
N ILE A 391 4.74 -19.87 13.19
CA ILE A 391 5.68 -19.48 12.14
C ILE A 391 5.12 -18.28 11.37
N ASP A 392 5.88 -17.19 11.37
CA ASP A 392 5.52 -15.92 10.76
C ASP A 392 6.59 -15.49 9.75
N TYR A 393 6.42 -15.71 8.45
CA TYR A 393 5.35 -16.43 7.74
C TYR A 393 5.98 -17.33 6.66
N LEU A 394 5.21 -18.30 6.14
CA LEU A 394 5.70 -19.46 5.39
C LEU A 394 6.60 -19.14 4.20
N GLN A 395 6.29 -18.09 3.45
CA GLN A 395 6.96 -17.82 2.18
C GLN A 395 8.40 -17.28 2.38
N LEU A 396 8.82 -16.87 3.58
CA LEU A 396 10.24 -16.54 3.82
C LEU A 396 11.13 -17.75 4.09
N MET A 397 10.55 -18.96 4.20
CA MET A 397 11.34 -20.17 4.38
C MET A 397 11.99 -20.60 3.07
N SER A 398 13.25 -21.04 3.15
CA SER A 398 13.96 -21.66 2.04
C SER A 398 13.76 -23.18 2.05
N GLY A 399 13.36 -23.76 0.91
CA GLY A 399 13.35 -25.21 0.71
C GLY A 399 14.77 -25.67 0.38
N GLY A 400 15.45 -26.37 1.28
CA GLY A 400 16.89 -26.62 1.22
C GLY A 400 17.43 -27.44 0.04
N GLY A 401 17.43 -26.89 -1.17
CA GLY A 401 18.13 -27.42 -2.33
C GLY A 401 18.72 -26.31 -3.20
N ASP A 402 20.02 -26.41 -3.50
CA ASP A 402 20.85 -25.46 -4.27
C ASP A 402 20.45 -25.30 -5.76
N ASN A 403 19.30 -25.84 -6.18
CA ASN A 403 18.83 -25.79 -7.56
C ASN A 403 17.89 -24.61 -7.78
N GLN A 404 18.49 -23.50 -8.20
CA GLN A 404 17.92 -22.20 -8.57
C GLN A 404 16.92 -22.22 -9.76
N ARG A 405 16.20 -23.33 -9.99
CA ARG A 405 15.23 -23.53 -11.09
C ARG A 405 13.95 -24.28 -10.68
N GLY A 406 13.62 -24.34 -9.38
CA GLY A 406 12.36 -24.91 -8.90
C GLY A 406 11.17 -23.99 -9.16
N ASN A 407 10.01 -24.54 -9.51
CA ASN A 407 8.75 -23.81 -9.51
C ASN A 407 8.40 -23.48 -8.05
N ARG A 408 8.14 -22.19 -7.72
CA ARG A 408 7.88 -21.71 -6.35
C ARG A 408 6.79 -22.51 -5.63
N GLU A 409 5.79 -22.95 -6.38
CA GLU A 409 4.71 -23.84 -5.91
C GLU A 409 5.23 -25.16 -5.33
N GLN A 410 6.29 -25.74 -5.91
CA GLN A 410 6.91 -26.98 -5.43
C GLN A 410 7.68 -26.78 -4.12
N GLU A 411 8.35 -25.63 -3.95
CA GLU A 411 9.03 -25.28 -2.71
C GLU A 411 8.03 -25.15 -1.56
N VAL A 412 6.97 -24.38 -1.79
CA VAL A 412 5.91 -24.17 -0.79
C VAL A 412 5.20 -25.48 -0.46
N SER A 413 5.00 -26.34 -1.47
CA SER A 413 4.50 -27.71 -1.27
C SER A 413 5.42 -28.55 -0.38
N ALA A 414 6.74 -28.45 -0.57
CA ALA A 414 7.71 -29.19 0.24
C ALA A 414 7.73 -28.68 1.68
N ILE A 415 7.68 -27.36 1.87
CA ILE A 415 7.61 -26.71 3.20
C ILE A 415 6.35 -27.15 3.94
N SER A 416 5.18 -27.11 3.29
CA SER A 416 3.90 -27.50 3.89
C SER A 416 3.92 -28.95 4.40
N ARG A 417 4.37 -29.89 3.56
CA ARG A 417 4.55 -31.30 3.96
C ARG A 417 5.53 -31.47 5.11
N ALA A 418 6.63 -30.74 5.09
CA ALA A 418 7.64 -30.83 6.13
C ALA A 418 7.14 -30.28 7.47
N LEU A 419 6.33 -29.22 7.47
CA LEU A 419 5.69 -28.69 8.66
C LEU A 419 4.64 -29.65 9.22
N LYS A 420 3.85 -30.30 8.36
CA LYS A 420 2.94 -31.38 8.77
C LYS A 420 3.71 -32.55 9.38
N GLY A 421 4.89 -32.86 8.83
CA GLY A 421 5.81 -33.83 9.39
C GLY A 421 6.31 -33.43 10.78
N LEU A 422 6.77 -32.18 10.94
CA LEU A 422 7.21 -31.63 12.23
C LEU A 422 6.10 -31.67 13.29
N ALA A 423 4.88 -31.28 12.93
CA ALA A 423 3.73 -31.28 13.83
C ALA A 423 3.43 -32.70 14.35
N LYS A 424 3.44 -33.71 13.46
CA LYS A 424 3.25 -35.12 13.83
C LYS A 424 4.40 -35.67 14.66
N GLU A 425 5.63 -35.29 14.31
CA GLU A 425 6.82 -35.80 14.98
C GLU A 425 6.92 -35.29 16.43
N LEU A 426 6.71 -34.00 16.64
CA LEU A 426 6.75 -33.40 17.98
C LEU A 426 5.44 -33.58 18.75
N ASN A 427 4.39 -34.05 18.08
CA ASN A 427 3.02 -34.10 18.59
C ASN A 427 2.55 -32.74 19.13
N VAL A 428 2.79 -31.68 18.35
CA VAL A 428 2.52 -30.29 18.70
C VAL A 428 1.79 -29.61 17.56
N PRO A 429 0.70 -28.84 17.81
CA PRO A 429 0.08 -28.00 16.80
C PRO A 429 1.07 -26.98 16.22
N VAL A 430 1.07 -26.84 14.90
CA VAL A 430 1.88 -25.86 14.17
C VAL A 430 0.93 -24.90 13.46
N ILE A 431 0.97 -23.63 13.83
CA ILE A 431 0.29 -22.53 13.16
C ILE A 431 1.32 -21.87 12.25
N ALA A 432 0.97 -21.73 10.98
CA ALA A 432 1.83 -21.08 10.02
C ALA A 432 1.04 -20.03 9.24
N LEU A 433 1.56 -18.81 9.24
CA LEU A 433 0.95 -17.70 8.53
C LEU A 433 1.26 -17.83 7.04
N SER A 434 0.24 -17.58 6.22
CA SER A 434 0.39 -17.55 4.77
C SER A 434 -0.23 -16.27 4.24
N GLN A 435 0.50 -15.61 3.35
CA GLN A 435 -0.06 -14.53 2.57
C GLN A 435 -1.06 -15.05 1.54
N LEU A 436 -2.05 -14.21 1.23
CA LEU A 436 -3.01 -14.46 0.16
C LEU A 436 -2.55 -13.80 -1.13
N SER A 437 -2.97 -14.37 -2.27
CA SER A 437 -2.77 -13.71 -3.56
C SER A 437 -3.57 -12.40 -3.63
N ARG A 438 -3.02 -11.38 -4.29
CA ARG A 438 -3.69 -10.10 -4.57
C ARG A 438 -4.97 -10.26 -5.42
N ALA A 439 -5.20 -11.43 -5.99
CA ALA A 439 -6.43 -11.74 -6.73
C ALA A 439 -7.70 -11.62 -5.87
N VAL A 440 -7.61 -11.76 -4.54
CA VAL A 440 -8.74 -11.58 -3.61
C VAL A 440 -9.34 -10.17 -3.70
N GLU A 441 -8.49 -9.16 -3.93
CA GLU A 441 -8.87 -7.74 -3.99
C GLU A 441 -9.52 -7.35 -5.32
N VAL A 442 -9.22 -8.09 -6.38
CA VAL A 442 -9.71 -7.83 -7.74
C VAL A 442 -11.06 -8.52 -7.99
N ARG A 443 -11.43 -9.50 -7.16
CA ARG A 443 -12.71 -10.21 -7.26
C ARG A 443 -13.86 -9.25 -6.97
N GLY A 444 -14.72 -9.03 -7.97
CA GLY A 444 -15.98 -8.31 -7.79
C GLY A 444 -16.89 -9.05 -6.80
N GLY A 445 -17.47 -8.33 -5.84
CA GLY A 445 -18.34 -8.89 -4.79
C GLY A 445 -17.77 -8.71 -3.37
N THR A 446 -18.15 -9.61 -2.46
CA THR A 446 -17.63 -9.64 -1.09
C THR A 446 -16.15 -10.00 -1.13
N LYS A 447 -15.25 -9.07 -0.81
CA LYS A 447 -13.78 -9.23 -0.73
C LYS A 447 -13.31 -10.20 0.37
N ARG A 448 -14.15 -11.16 0.72
CA ARG A 448 -13.92 -12.21 1.69
C ARG A 448 -12.95 -13.24 1.11
N PRO A 449 -11.88 -13.63 1.82
CA PRO A 449 -10.95 -14.66 1.39
C PRO A 449 -11.61 -16.04 1.22
N GLN A 450 -11.11 -16.80 0.25
CA GLN A 450 -11.56 -18.16 -0.06
C GLN A 450 -10.37 -19.10 -0.23
N LEU A 451 -10.59 -20.42 -0.14
CA LEU A 451 -9.53 -21.42 -0.30
C LEU A 451 -8.78 -21.28 -1.63
N SER A 452 -9.48 -20.90 -2.70
CA SER A 452 -8.89 -20.64 -4.01
C SER A 452 -7.87 -19.50 -4.03
N ASP A 453 -7.87 -18.62 -3.02
CA ASP A 453 -6.95 -17.47 -2.94
C ASP A 453 -5.56 -17.86 -2.42
N LEU A 454 -5.41 -19.09 -1.92
CA LEU A 454 -4.13 -19.74 -1.60
C LEU A 454 -3.43 -20.30 -2.86
N ARG A 455 -3.80 -19.83 -4.07
CA ARG A 455 -3.58 -20.49 -5.38
C ARG A 455 -2.12 -20.80 -5.73
N GLU A 456 -1.14 -20.05 -5.22
CA GLU A 456 0.29 -20.39 -5.39
C GLU A 456 0.71 -21.61 -4.53
N SER A 457 -0.24 -22.23 -3.84
CA SER A 457 -0.04 -23.17 -2.74
C SER A 457 -1.21 -24.14 -2.56
N GLY A 458 -1.75 -24.70 -3.65
CA GLY A 458 -2.82 -25.72 -3.57
C GLY A 458 -2.47 -26.91 -2.66
N SER A 459 -1.18 -27.18 -2.48
CA SER A 459 -0.64 -28.14 -1.51
C SER A 459 -0.89 -27.75 -0.04
N ILE A 460 -0.83 -26.46 0.31
CA ILE A 460 -1.10 -25.98 1.67
C ILE A 460 -2.53 -26.29 2.05
N GLU A 461 -3.47 -26.03 1.14
CA GLU A 461 -4.87 -26.40 1.35
C GLU A 461 -4.96 -27.89 1.63
N GLN A 462 -4.37 -28.75 0.78
CA GLN A 462 -4.44 -30.20 0.94
C GLN A 462 -3.84 -30.68 2.27
N ASP A 463 -2.63 -30.24 2.62
CA ASP A 463 -1.85 -30.74 3.76
C ASP A 463 -2.36 -30.23 5.12
N ALA A 464 -2.95 -29.02 5.16
CA ALA A 464 -3.49 -28.43 6.38
C ALA A 464 -4.69 -29.22 6.94
N ASP A 465 -4.76 -29.33 8.26
CA ASP A 465 -5.93 -29.86 8.97
C ASP A 465 -7.03 -28.82 9.14
N ILE A 466 -6.64 -27.56 9.35
CA ILE A 466 -7.51 -26.40 9.52
C ILE A 466 -6.95 -25.25 8.67
N VAL A 467 -7.82 -24.54 7.97
CA VAL A 467 -7.49 -23.27 7.29
C VAL A 467 -8.45 -22.21 7.81
N ALA A 468 -7.89 -21.14 8.36
CA ALA A 468 -8.63 -19.99 8.85
C ALA A 468 -8.19 -18.73 8.10
N PHE A 469 -9.15 -17.90 7.71
CA PHE A 469 -8.91 -16.57 7.16
C PHE A 469 -9.32 -15.51 8.16
N ILE A 470 -8.65 -14.37 8.09
CA ILE A 470 -8.99 -13.19 8.88
C ILE A 470 -9.58 -12.19 7.90
N TYR A 471 -10.78 -11.73 8.18
CA TYR A 471 -11.49 -10.75 7.37
C TYR A 471 -12.00 -9.63 8.27
N ARG A 472 -11.69 -8.38 7.91
CA ARG A 472 -12.23 -7.21 8.61
C ARG A 472 -13.14 -6.47 7.64
N PRO A 473 -14.48 -6.51 7.82
CA PRO A 473 -15.41 -5.78 6.95
C PRO A 473 -15.10 -4.28 6.92
N GLU A 474 -14.78 -3.75 8.10
CA GLU A 474 -14.39 -2.37 8.35
C GLU A 474 -13.20 -1.89 7.49
N TYR A 475 -12.24 -2.78 7.17
CA TYR A 475 -11.12 -2.45 6.28
C TYR A 475 -11.57 -2.14 4.84
N TYR A 476 -12.75 -2.61 4.43
CA TYR A 476 -13.31 -2.42 3.10
C TYR A 476 -14.46 -1.40 3.08
N ASP A 477 -14.55 -0.55 4.09
CA ASP A 477 -15.62 0.44 4.30
C ASP A 477 -17.02 -0.20 4.44
N ILE A 478 -17.08 -1.46 4.90
CA ILE A 478 -18.34 -2.17 5.17
C ILE A 478 -18.62 -2.03 6.67
N LEU A 479 -19.42 -1.03 7.01
CA LEU A 479 -19.71 -0.64 8.40
C LEU A 479 -20.98 -1.27 8.96
N GLU A 480 -21.84 -1.82 8.11
CA GLU A 480 -23.10 -2.45 8.49
C GLU A 480 -23.22 -3.81 7.83
N ASP A 481 -23.79 -4.79 8.53
CA ASP A 481 -24.15 -6.08 7.93
C ASP A 481 -25.51 -6.02 7.21
N GLU A 482 -25.89 -7.12 6.56
CA GLU A 482 -27.17 -7.23 5.83
C GLU A 482 -28.41 -7.05 6.73
N GLU A 483 -28.23 -7.10 8.06
CA GLU A 483 -29.28 -6.91 9.07
C GLU A 483 -29.23 -5.52 9.73
N GLY A 484 -28.30 -4.64 9.30
CA GLY A 484 -28.15 -3.27 9.79
C GLY A 484 -27.38 -3.16 11.11
N GLN A 485 -26.64 -4.19 11.53
CA GLN A 485 -25.79 -4.15 12.73
C GLN A 485 -24.42 -3.56 12.41
N SER A 486 -23.88 -2.76 13.32
CA SER A 486 -22.55 -2.16 13.18
C SER A 486 -21.45 -3.22 13.16
N LEU A 487 -20.59 -3.18 12.14
CA LEU A 487 -19.41 -4.02 11.97
C LEU A 487 -18.10 -3.34 12.42
N LYS A 488 -18.21 -2.17 13.05
CA LYS A 488 -17.07 -1.40 13.56
C LYS A 488 -16.34 -2.17 14.66
N GLY A 489 -15.01 -2.27 14.54
CA GLY A 489 -14.16 -3.05 15.45
C GLY A 489 -14.42 -4.56 15.41
N ILE A 490 -15.14 -5.08 14.40
CA ILE A 490 -15.39 -6.52 14.25
C ILE A 490 -14.39 -7.13 13.27
N ALA A 491 -13.75 -8.21 13.70
CA ALA A 491 -12.94 -9.07 12.86
C ALA A 491 -13.58 -10.46 12.75
N GLU A 492 -13.69 -10.98 11.53
CA GLU A 492 -14.21 -12.30 11.23
C GLU A 492 -13.05 -13.29 11.04
N VAL A 493 -13.00 -14.32 11.87
CA VAL A 493 -12.15 -15.50 11.69
C VAL A 493 -12.96 -16.57 10.97
N ILE A 494 -12.73 -16.71 9.67
CA ILE A 494 -13.46 -17.62 8.79
C ILE A 494 -12.74 -18.95 8.74
N ILE A 495 -13.29 -19.99 9.38
CA ILE A 495 -12.77 -21.36 9.28
C ILE A 495 -13.23 -21.95 7.94
N ALA A 496 -12.39 -21.80 6.92
CA ALA A 496 -12.67 -22.22 5.55
C ALA A 496 -12.39 -23.71 5.30
N LYS A 497 -11.57 -24.35 6.14
CA LYS A 497 -11.35 -25.80 6.12
C LYS A 497 -11.21 -26.32 7.54
N HIS A 498 -11.84 -27.46 7.83
CA HIS A 498 -11.63 -28.21 9.06
C HIS A 498 -11.80 -29.72 8.79
N ARG A 499 -10.72 -30.51 8.91
CA ARG A 499 -10.77 -31.96 8.65
C ARG A 499 -11.64 -32.76 9.63
N HIS A 500 -11.91 -32.22 10.81
CA HIS A 500 -12.54 -32.95 11.93
C HIS A 500 -13.72 -32.20 12.56
N GLY A 501 -14.27 -31.17 11.88
CA GLY A 501 -15.33 -30.34 12.44
C GLY A 501 -16.04 -29.49 11.39
N ALA A 502 -16.98 -28.67 11.85
CA ALA A 502 -17.78 -27.81 10.98
C ALA A 502 -17.01 -26.55 10.55
N LEU A 503 -17.35 -26.04 9.37
CA LEU A 503 -16.94 -24.70 8.94
C LEU A 503 -17.77 -23.68 9.73
N LYS A 504 -17.12 -22.63 10.23
CA LYS A 504 -17.78 -21.58 10.99
C LYS A 504 -17.02 -20.27 10.80
N THR A 505 -17.76 -19.18 10.70
CA THR A 505 -17.21 -17.83 10.85
C THR A 505 -17.39 -17.40 12.29
N ILE A 506 -16.29 -17.06 12.95
CA ILE A 506 -16.28 -16.56 14.32
C ILE A 506 -16.04 -15.06 14.24
N LYS A 507 -16.96 -14.27 14.80
CA LYS A 507 -16.76 -12.82 14.94
C LYS A 507 -16.03 -12.57 16.26
N LEU A 508 -15.01 -11.72 16.23
CA LEU A 508 -14.22 -11.27 17.38
C LEU A 508 -14.21 -9.74 17.38
N ARG A 509 -13.99 -9.14 18.55
CA ARG A 509 -13.68 -7.72 18.65
C ARG A 509 -12.18 -7.52 18.39
N PHE A 510 -11.85 -6.51 17.60
CA PHE A 510 -10.48 -6.10 17.35
C PHE A 510 -10.29 -4.66 17.82
N THR A 511 -9.46 -4.48 18.84
CA THR A 511 -9.04 -3.18 19.34
C THR A 511 -7.71 -2.80 18.69
N ASP A 512 -7.75 -1.83 17.79
CA ASP A 512 -6.62 -1.38 16.98
C ASP A 512 -5.51 -0.72 17.81
N GLU A 513 -5.88 0.04 18.85
CA GLU A 513 -4.96 0.76 19.74
C GLU A 513 -3.91 -0.14 20.39
N PHE A 514 -4.30 -1.37 20.72
CA PHE A 514 -3.47 -2.39 21.36
C PHE A 514 -3.15 -3.56 20.43
N ALA A 515 -3.66 -3.53 19.19
CA ALA A 515 -3.56 -4.65 18.25
C ALA A 515 -4.07 -5.98 18.86
N ARG A 516 -5.14 -5.91 19.66
CA ARG A 516 -5.67 -7.03 20.46
C ARG A 516 -6.98 -7.56 19.88
N PHE A 517 -7.13 -8.87 19.88
CA PHE A 517 -8.40 -9.55 19.63
C PHE A 517 -9.03 -9.98 20.96
N SER A 518 -10.32 -9.73 21.13
CA SER A 518 -11.11 -10.15 22.31
C SER A 518 -12.46 -10.74 21.89
N ASP A 519 -13.12 -11.41 22.84
CA ASP A 519 -14.45 -11.97 22.62
C ASP A 519 -15.48 -10.85 22.40
N LEU A 520 -16.49 -11.09 21.57
CA LEU A 520 -17.55 -10.09 21.30
C LEU A 520 -18.34 -9.72 22.55
N ASP A 521 -18.54 -10.70 23.44
CA ASP A 521 -19.32 -10.60 24.66
C ASP A 521 -18.46 -10.19 25.87
N ASP A 522 -17.17 -9.91 25.67
CA ASP A 522 -16.28 -9.43 26.73
C ASP A 522 -16.81 -8.08 27.24
N PRO A 523 -17.18 -7.96 28.54
CA PRO A 523 -17.81 -6.77 29.11
C PRO A 523 -16.91 -5.54 29.13
N ASP A 524 -15.61 -5.69 28.86
CA ASP A 524 -14.69 -4.57 28.79
C ASP A 524 -15.01 -3.69 27.56
N PHE A 525 -15.65 -2.55 27.89
CA PHE A 525 -16.01 -1.40 27.06
C PHE A 525 -17.33 -1.41 26.25
N GLY A 526 -18.09 -2.50 26.21
CA GLY A 526 -19.37 -2.55 25.47
C GLY A 526 -20.62 -2.05 26.23
N ALA A 527 -20.52 -1.82 27.54
CA ALA A 527 -21.67 -1.46 28.40
C ALA A 527 -21.65 0.00 28.89
N LEU A 528 -20.97 0.90 28.17
CA LEU A 528 -21.10 2.33 28.41
C LEU A 528 -21.94 2.95 27.29
N PRO A 529 -23.08 3.61 27.61
CA PRO A 529 -23.83 4.37 26.62
C PRO A 529 -22.90 5.38 25.92
N GLU A 530 -23.15 5.63 24.63
CA GLU A 530 -22.38 6.55 23.75
C GLU A 530 -22.15 7.95 24.33
N ASN A 531 -22.85 8.33 25.41
CA ASN A 531 -22.74 9.64 26.07
C ASN A 531 -21.81 9.66 27.30
N THR A 532 -21.01 8.63 27.57
CA THR A 532 -20.22 8.58 28.82
C THR A 532 -18.97 9.48 28.80
N PHE A 533 -18.52 9.93 27.63
CA PHE A 533 -17.36 10.83 27.51
C PHE A 533 -17.70 12.24 27.02
N GLU A 534 -18.98 12.55 26.79
CA GLU A 534 -19.44 13.92 26.56
C GLU A 534 -19.93 14.53 27.89
N ASN A 535 -19.10 15.43 28.46
CA ASN A 535 -19.24 16.22 29.70
C ASN A 535 -18.77 15.57 31.04
N PRO A 536 -17.66 16.06 31.65
CA PRO A 536 -17.33 15.82 33.06
C PRO A 536 -18.11 16.71 34.05
N GLN A 537 -19.29 17.23 33.70
CA GLN A 537 -20.05 18.09 34.62
C GLN A 537 -21.56 17.83 34.52
N SER A 538 -22.11 17.17 35.55
CA SER A 538 -23.42 17.49 36.17
C SER A 538 -24.05 16.37 37.04
N ASN A 539 -23.25 15.55 37.74
CA ASN A 539 -23.77 14.74 38.85
C ASN A 539 -23.16 15.16 40.21
N ILE A 540 -23.09 16.47 40.45
CA ILE A 540 -22.94 17.02 41.80
C ILE A 540 -24.28 17.64 42.18
N ILE A 541 -25.03 16.93 43.03
CA ILE A 541 -26.16 17.53 43.75
C ILE A 541 -25.57 18.36 44.88
N THR A 542 -25.33 19.65 44.64
CA THR A 542 -24.99 20.59 45.71
C THR A 542 -26.28 21.00 46.41
N ARG A 543 -26.56 20.41 47.58
CA ARG A 543 -27.58 20.95 48.49
C ARG A 543 -26.94 22.11 49.27
N PRO A 544 -27.49 23.34 49.20
CA PRO A 544 -26.98 24.43 50.01
C PRO A 544 -27.21 24.13 51.50
N SER A 545 -26.14 24.18 52.29
CA SER A 545 -26.20 24.08 53.75
C SER A 545 -26.74 25.39 54.33
N LYS A 546 -27.64 25.27 55.30
CA LYS A 546 -28.42 26.35 55.92
C LYS A 546 -27.61 27.08 57.01
N MET A 547 -26.38 27.47 56.69
CA MET A 547 -25.40 27.86 57.72
C MET A 547 -24.51 29.06 57.37
N ASN A 548 -24.97 29.95 56.48
CA ASN A 548 -24.35 31.26 56.21
C ASN A 548 -25.41 32.36 55.96
N ASP A 549 -26.44 32.45 56.81
CA ASP A 549 -27.20 33.69 56.97
C ASP A 549 -26.64 34.39 58.22
N ASP A 550 -25.50 35.07 58.06
CA ASP A 550 -25.05 36.10 59.00
C ASP A 550 -25.65 37.44 58.53
N GLU A 551 -26.90 37.69 58.92
CA GLU A 551 -27.36 39.07 59.10
C GLU A 551 -26.90 39.52 60.49
N ASP A 552 -25.98 40.48 60.50
CA ASP A 552 -25.64 41.28 61.67
C ASP A 552 -26.93 41.82 62.34
N ILE A 553 -27.11 41.41 63.59
CA ILE A 553 -28.08 41.94 64.53
C ILE A 553 -27.54 43.29 65.02
N PRO A 554 -28.34 44.36 65.08
CA PRO A 554 -27.88 45.67 65.53
C PRO A 554 -27.53 45.61 67.03
N PHE A 555 -26.37 46.14 67.42
CA PHE A 555 -26.14 47.12 68.50
C PHE A 555 -24.65 47.33 68.76
#